data_AF-A0A3F2RPJ7-F1
#
_entry.id   AF-A0A3F2RPJ7-F1
#
_cell.length_a   1.000
_cell.length_b   1.000
_cell.length_c   1.000
_cell.angle_alpha   90.00
_cell.angle_beta   90.00
_cell.angle_gamma   90.00
#
_symmetry.space_group_name_H-M   'P 1'
#
loop_
_entity.id
_entity.type
_entity.pdbx_description
1 polymer ?
#
loop_
_entity_poly.entity_id
_entity_poly.type
_entity_poly.pdbx_seq_one_letter_code
_entity_poly.pdbx_strand_id
1 'polypeptide(L)'
;MGLRGLVDSPLDQSENLQLLSRIERQLDLTGENVSDTEVSTFDTFDHWESTTTDLWTLVLDVVFAPLSIRIRAAELLSAICIGTNGEDAGELVVRVDATDVHKLRAIVSSTCQTLEELDATDVHQATQLFAWLGFLERVLLATQSDVCAQVFHNSMYAGMLTKMLRLLSVCSTKVFAAITVCLALFHSHERECGRTVLVGEVLHDMKDGREHLGGALLHVINSCGCPCPKERVVHLWNSVQFFGDILADEIASALVFVNDLKVLIDLVIRECTDLPQEDPTRLRYLELLERILGSPLYLQAQMYRKRDLWTLLESLLGAGAEEDSLMAKDVTNKIKQILVRYVDLLD
;
A
#
# COMPACT_ATOMS: atom_id res chain seq x y z
N MET A 1 -39.45 18.68 -14.65
CA MET A 1 -39.00 19.43 -15.85
C MET A 1 -37.62 19.98 -15.50
N GLY A 2 -36.49 19.41 -15.92
CA GLY A 2 -36.20 18.82 -17.22
C GLY A 2 -35.28 19.77 -17.99
N LEU A 3 -34.02 19.88 -17.54
CA LEU A 3 -32.89 20.44 -18.31
C LEU A 3 -31.74 19.44 -18.10
N ARG A 4 -31.75 18.36 -18.88
CA ARG A 4 -30.96 18.17 -20.11
C ARG A 4 -29.47 18.11 -19.79
N GLY A 5 -28.98 16.87 -19.82
CA GLY A 5 -27.57 16.55 -19.71
C GLY A 5 -26.71 17.35 -20.67
N LEU A 6 -25.57 17.76 -20.17
CA LEU A 6 -24.39 17.98 -20.99
C LEU A 6 -24.13 16.67 -21.72
N VAL A 7 -24.44 16.68 -23.00
CA VAL A 7 -24.06 15.65 -23.94
C VAL A 7 -22.56 15.80 -24.12
N ASP A 8 -21.80 14.85 -23.59
CA ASP A 8 -20.39 14.68 -23.91
C ASP A 8 -20.21 14.71 -25.43
N SER A 9 -19.30 15.55 -25.92
CA SER A 9 -19.02 15.63 -27.35
C SER A 9 -18.38 14.31 -27.82
N PRO A 10 -18.94 13.62 -28.82
CA PRO A 10 -18.36 12.37 -29.35
C PRO A 10 -16.94 12.56 -29.95
N LEU A 11 -16.56 13.79 -30.26
CA LEU A 11 -15.26 14.14 -30.84
C LEU A 11 -14.12 13.95 -29.84
N ASP A 12 -14.27 14.44 -28.60
CA ASP A 12 -13.19 14.43 -27.61
C ASP A 12 -12.89 12.99 -27.11
N GLN A 13 -13.92 12.16 -27.00
CA GLN A 13 -13.76 10.73 -26.71
C GLN A 13 -13.04 9.99 -27.85
N SER A 14 -13.28 10.37 -29.11
CA SER A 14 -12.59 9.78 -30.25
C SER A 14 -11.11 10.14 -30.28
N GLU A 15 -10.72 11.35 -29.84
CA GLU A 15 -9.31 11.76 -29.81
C GLU A 15 -8.54 10.99 -28.74
N ASN A 16 -9.09 10.86 -27.53
CA ASN A 16 -8.48 10.09 -26.44
C ASN A 16 -8.31 8.61 -26.80
N LEU A 17 -9.30 8.00 -27.48
CA LEU A 17 -9.18 6.62 -27.96
C LEU A 17 -8.13 6.47 -29.07
N GLN A 18 -8.05 7.44 -29.98
CA GLN A 18 -7.03 7.43 -31.03
C GLN A 18 -5.63 7.57 -30.44
N LEU A 19 -5.45 8.46 -29.45
CA LEU A 19 -4.19 8.63 -28.73
C LEU A 19 -3.78 7.34 -28.03
N LEU A 20 -4.68 6.74 -27.24
CA LEU A 20 -4.40 5.47 -26.55
C LEU A 20 -4.02 4.35 -27.54
N SER A 21 -4.77 4.21 -28.63
CA SER A 21 -4.47 3.19 -29.66
C SER A 21 -3.13 3.41 -30.36
N ARG A 22 -2.68 4.67 -30.46
CA ARG A 22 -1.36 5.01 -31.02
C ARG A 22 -0.27 4.59 -30.05
N ILE A 23 -0.43 4.90 -28.77
CA ILE A 23 0.50 4.54 -27.70
C ILE A 23 0.62 3.01 -27.60
N GLU A 24 -0.48 2.28 -27.57
CA GLU A 24 -0.46 0.81 -27.50
C GLU A 24 0.32 0.20 -28.68
N ARG A 25 0.09 0.69 -29.90
CA ARG A 25 0.86 0.26 -31.07
C ARG A 25 2.34 0.58 -30.95
N GLN A 26 2.70 1.73 -30.38
CA GLN A 26 4.10 2.11 -30.17
C GLN A 26 4.77 1.16 -29.18
N LEU A 27 4.10 0.84 -28.07
CA LEU A 27 4.60 -0.08 -27.05
C LEU A 27 4.78 -1.51 -27.56
N ASP A 28 3.83 -2.03 -28.35
CA ASP A 28 3.92 -3.35 -28.97
C ASP A 28 5.11 -3.46 -29.94
N LEU A 29 5.36 -2.42 -30.74
CA LEU A 29 6.47 -2.38 -31.71
C LEU A 29 7.85 -2.38 -31.05
N THR A 30 7.96 -1.79 -29.85
CA THR A 30 9.19 -1.84 -29.03
C THR A 30 9.38 -3.17 -28.30
N GLY A 31 8.33 -3.96 -28.07
CA GLY A 31 8.40 -5.25 -27.40
C GLY A 31 8.86 -6.42 -28.29
N GLU A 32 8.55 -6.39 -29.59
CA GLU A 32 8.85 -7.50 -30.52
C GLU A 32 10.21 -7.40 -31.24
N ASN A 33 10.94 -6.27 -31.16
CA ASN A 33 12.13 -6.02 -31.99
C ASN A 33 13.47 -5.88 -31.24
N VAL A 34 13.59 -6.36 -29.99
CA VAL A 34 14.92 -6.45 -29.33
C VAL A 34 15.66 -7.70 -29.80
N SER A 35 15.98 -7.74 -31.10
CA SER A 35 17.02 -8.59 -31.66
C SER A 35 18.10 -7.70 -32.26
N ASP A 36 19.23 -7.59 -31.56
CA ASP A 36 20.58 -7.24 -32.03
C ASP A 36 20.70 -6.27 -33.22
N THR A 37 20.07 -5.10 -33.14
CA THR A 37 20.49 -3.97 -33.98
C THR A 37 20.61 -2.73 -33.12
N GLU A 38 21.78 -2.08 -33.18
CA GLU A 38 22.12 -0.84 -32.47
C GLU A 38 21.13 0.28 -32.83
N VAL A 39 19.98 0.31 -32.18
CA VAL A 39 19.10 1.47 -32.16
C VAL A 39 19.77 2.51 -31.28
N SER A 40 19.90 3.74 -31.80
CA SER A 40 20.46 4.87 -31.07
C SER A 40 19.72 4.99 -29.73
N THR A 41 20.45 4.88 -28.62
CA THR A 41 19.90 4.99 -27.25
C THR A 41 19.30 6.36 -26.98
N PHE A 42 19.57 7.35 -27.83
CA PHE A 42 19.04 8.71 -27.76
C PHE A 42 17.62 8.82 -28.33
N ASP A 43 17.33 8.23 -29.49
CA ASP A 43 15.99 8.27 -30.11
C ASP A 43 14.95 7.48 -29.29
N THR A 44 15.39 6.46 -28.56
CA THR A 44 14.51 5.65 -27.71
C THR A 44 14.11 6.41 -26.45
N PHE A 45 15.01 7.20 -25.85
CA PHE A 45 14.74 7.92 -24.61
C PHE A 45 13.73 9.06 -24.79
N ASP A 46 13.90 9.90 -25.83
CA ASP A 46 12.96 10.98 -26.16
C ASP A 46 11.55 10.43 -26.49
N HIS A 47 11.48 9.22 -27.05
CA HIS A 47 10.21 8.57 -27.37
C HIS A 47 9.46 8.09 -26.11
N TRP A 48 10.19 7.57 -25.12
CA TRP A 48 9.62 7.16 -23.83
C TRP A 48 9.11 8.35 -23.02
N GLU A 49 9.82 9.47 -23.05
CA GLU A 49 9.41 10.70 -22.37
C GLU A 49 8.10 11.28 -22.95
N SER A 50 8.00 11.33 -24.29
CA SER A 50 6.77 11.75 -24.98
C SER A 50 5.61 10.81 -24.66
N THR A 51 5.83 9.49 -24.71
CA THR A 51 4.79 8.48 -24.44
C THR A 51 4.29 8.57 -23.00
N THR A 52 5.21 8.75 -22.05
CA THR A 52 4.89 8.93 -20.63
C THR A 52 4.08 10.20 -20.40
N THR A 53 4.43 11.29 -21.07
CA THR A 53 3.71 12.57 -21.00
C THR A 53 2.28 12.45 -21.54
N ASP A 54 2.09 11.76 -22.66
CA ASP A 54 0.77 11.53 -23.24
C ASP A 54 -0.10 10.65 -22.33
N LEU A 55 0.47 9.59 -21.75
CA LEU A 55 -0.23 8.73 -20.80
C LEU A 55 -0.62 9.48 -19.52
N TRP A 56 0.26 10.32 -18.97
CA TRP A 56 -0.08 11.20 -17.85
C TRP A 56 -1.22 12.16 -18.21
N THR A 57 -1.19 12.73 -19.41
CA THR A 57 -2.27 13.61 -19.89
C THR A 57 -3.62 12.87 -19.85
N LEU A 58 -3.66 11.63 -20.34
CA LEU A 58 -4.86 10.79 -20.28
C LEU A 58 -5.28 10.47 -18.85
N VAL A 59 -4.37 10.07 -17.96
CA VAL A 59 -4.66 9.75 -16.54
C VAL A 59 -5.25 10.94 -15.79
N LEU A 60 -4.75 12.15 -16.08
CA LEU A 60 -5.10 13.39 -15.38
C LEU A 60 -6.35 14.07 -15.94
N ASP A 61 -6.81 13.66 -17.12
CA ASP A 61 -8.01 14.20 -17.76
C ASP A 61 -9.28 13.66 -17.10
N VAL A 62 -9.54 14.12 -15.88
CA VAL A 62 -10.72 13.75 -15.07
C VAL A 62 -12.04 14.28 -15.64
N VAL A 63 -11.99 15.15 -16.66
CA VAL A 63 -13.16 15.82 -17.22
C VAL A 63 -13.61 15.16 -18.53
N PHE A 64 -12.68 14.90 -19.45
CA PHE A 64 -13.04 14.45 -20.80
C PHE A 64 -12.66 12.99 -21.08
N ALA A 65 -11.68 12.42 -20.37
CA ALA A 65 -11.32 11.01 -20.57
C ALA A 65 -12.25 10.07 -19.78
N PRO A 66 -12.93 9.13 -20.47
CA PRO A 66 -13.67 8.06 -19.82
C PRO A 66 -12.81 7.31 -18.80
N LEU A 67 -13.43 6.85 -17.71
CA LEU A 67 -12.73 6.14 -16.63
C LEU A 67 -11.93 4.94 -17.14
N SER A 68 -12.48 4.18 -18.10
CA SER A 68 -11.79 3.05 -18.73
C SER A 68 -10.50 3.44 -19.46
N ILE A 69 -10.46 4.60 -20.11
CA ILE A 69 -9.26 5.13 -20.77
C ILE A 69 -8.22 5.52 -19.72
N ARG A 70 -8.64 6.21 -18.65
CA ARG A 70 -7.75 6.59 -17.54
C ARG A 70 -7.12 5.36 -16.87
N ILE A 71 -7.91 4.33 -16.60
CA ILE A 71 -7.42 3.08 -16.02
C ILE A 71 -6.43 2.40 -16.97
N ARG A 72 -6.75 2.34 -18.26
CA ARG A 72 -5.86 1.72 -19.25
C ARG A 72 -4.55 2.50 -19.39
N ALA A 73 -4.60 3.83 -19.40
CA ALA A 73 -3.40 4.66 -19.43
C ALA A 73 -2.53 4.45 -18.17
N ALA A 74 -3.15 4.36 -16.99
CA ALA A 74 -2.48 4.05 -15.72
C ALA A 74 -1.83 2.65 -15.70
N GLU A 75 -2.49 1.66 -16.31
CA GLU A 75 -1.95 0.30 -16.49
C GLU A 75 -0.71 0.33 -17.40
N LEU A 76 -0.76 1.06 -18.51
CA LEU A 76 0.37 1.21 -19.44
C LEU A 76 1.55 1.94 -18.77
N LEU A 77 1.31 3.02 -18.01
CA LEU A 77 2.36 3.67 -17.21
C LEU A 77 3.03 2.69 -16.26
N SER A 78 2.22 1.87 -15.57
CA SER A 78 2.73 0.85 -14.65
C SER A 78 3.56 -0.21 -15.36
N ALA A 79 3.19 -0.59 -16.59
CA ALA A 79 3.96 -1.53 -17.40
C ALA A 79 5.32 -0.94 -17.84
N ILE A 80 5.35 0.35 -18.20
CA ILE A 80 6.58 1.06 -18.56
C ILE A 80 7.56 1.09 -17.37
N CYS A 81 7.06 1.39 -16.16
CA CYS A 81 7.88 1.37 -14.94
C CYS A 81 8.59 0.03 -14.70
N ILE A 82 7.94 -1.09 -15.02
CA ILE A 82 8.52 -2.43 -14.83
C ILE A 82 9.53 -2.76 -15.94
N GLY A 83 9.32 -2.25 -17.16
CA GLY A 83 10.14 -2.55 -18.33
C GLY A 83 11.45 -1.77 -18.43
N THR A 84 11.63 -0.69 -17.67
CA THR A 84 12.87 0.10 -17.67
C THR A 84 13.95 -0.61 -16.84
N ASN A 85 15.09 -0.94 -17.48
CA ASN A 85 16.20 -1.73 -16.91
C ASN A 85 17.06 -1.01 -15.84
N GLY A 86 16.46 -0.19 -14.96
CA GLY A 86 17.14 0.41 -13.82
C GLY A 86 16.15 0.67 -12.69
N GLU A 87 16.49 0.23 -11.47
CA GLU A 87 15.65 0.38 -10.27
C GLU A 87 15.19 1.84 -10.08
N ASP A 88 16.07 2.82 -10.33
CA ASP A 88 15.76 4.25 -10.21
C ASP A 88 15.02 4.84 -11.42
N ALA A 89 15.15 4.25 -12.61
CA ALA A 89 14.60 4.81 -13.85
C ALA A 89 13.09 4.58 -13.97
N GLY A 90 12.58 3.45 -13.46
CA GLY A 90 11.17 3.11 -13.49
C GLY A 90 10.32 3.93 -12.52
N GLU A 91 10.88 4.29 -11.36
CA GLU A 91 10.20 5.11 -10.35
C GLU A 91 9.98 6.55 -10.85
N LEU A 92 10.90 7.09 -11.65
CA LEU A 92 10.80 8.43 -12.24
C LEU A 92 9.58 8.61 -13.14
N VAL A 93 9.10 7.54 -13.78
CA VAL A 93 7.98 7.58 -14.73
C VAL A 93 6.67 7.97 -14.04
N VAL A 94 6.48 7.51 -12.80
CA VAL A 94 5.24 7.70 -12.03
C VAL A 94 5.39 8.64 -10.83
N ARG A 95 6.61 9.10 -10.55
CA ARG A 95 6.87 10.06 -9.47
C ARG A 95 6.14 11.36 -9.71
N VAL A 96 5.50 11.88 -8.65
CA VAL A 96 4.96 13.22 -8.64
C VAL A 96 5.86 14.15 -7.84
N ASP A 97 6.36 15.21 -8.48
CA ASP A 97 7.19 16.21 -7.84
C ASP A 97 6.34 17.33 -7.20
N ALA A 98 6.95 18.13 -6.32
CA ALA A 98 6.28 19.22 -5.62
C ALA A 98 5.68 20.30 -6.55
N THR A 99 6.16 20.42 -7.79
CA THR A 99 5.60 21.31 -8.82
C THR A 99 4.30 20.78 -9.42
N ASP A 100 4.06 19.47 -9.32
CA ASP A 100 3.00 18.73 -10.01
C ASP A 100 1.90 18.24 -9.09
N VAL A 101 1.65 18.96 -7.98
CA VAL A 101 0.66 18.56 -6.94
C VAL A 101 -0.75 18.41 -7.48
N HIS A 102 -1.07 19.09 -8.58
CA HIS A 102 -2.34 18.91 -9.29
C HIS A 102 -2.53 17.44 -9.75
N LYS A 103 -1.43 16.72 -10.05
CA LYS A 103 -1.46 15.29 -10.39
C LYS A 103 -2.00 14.45 -9.23
N LEU A 104 -1.51 14.65 -8.01
CA LEU A 104 -2.01 13.92 -6.84
C LEU A 104 -3.50 14.20 -6.58
N ARG A 105 -3.95 15.45 -6.76
CA ARG A 105 -5.38 15.78 -6.62
C ARG A 105 -6.23 15.06 -7.66
N ALA A 106 -5.79 15.01 -8.91
CA ALA A 106 -6.45 14.27 -9.96
C ALA A 106 -6.45 12.75 -9.68
N ILE A 107 -5.35 12.19 -9.16
CA ILE A 107 -5.27 10.78 -8.76
C ILE A 107 -6.23 10.47 -7.61
N VAL A 108 -6.31 11.32 -6.58
CA VAL A 108 -7.28 11.15 -5.48
C VAL A 108 -8.72 11.20 -6.03
N SER A 109 -9.02 12.16 -6.91
CA SER A 109 -10.34 12.28 -7.55
C SER A 109 -10.68 11.05 -8.40
N SER A 110 -9.76 10.63 -9.27
CA SER A 110 -9.92 9.43 -10.11
C SER A 110 -10.05 8.18 -9.26
N THR A 111 -9.31 8.07 -8.14
CA THR A 111 -9.44 6.93 -7.22
C THR A 111 -10.82 6.90 -6.57
N CYS A 112 -11.36 8.03 -6.10
CA CYS A 112 -12.74 8.09 -5.64
C CYS A 112 -13.73 7.59 -6.70
N GLN A 113 -13.58 8.04 -7.94
CA GLN A 113 -14.45 7.64 -9.04
C GLN A 113 -14.32 6.14 -9.36
N THR A 114 -13.10 5.61 -9.43
CA THR A 114 -12.83 4.18 -9.63
C THR A 114 -13.51 3.33 -8.55
N LEU A 115 -13.44 3.75 -7.28
CA LEU A 115 -14.04 3.03 -6.15
C LEU A 115 -15.58 3.15 -6.11
N GLU A 116 -16.16 4.15 -6.76
CA GLU A 116 -17.61 4.37 -6.82
C GLU A 116 -18.28 3.69 -8.01
N GLU A 117 -17.63 3.72 -9.17
CA GLU A 117 -18.22 3.29 -10.44
C GLU A 117 -17.96 1.82 -10.77
N LEU A 118 -16.87 1.23 -10.24
CA LEU A 118 -16.51 -0.15 -10.53
C LEU A 118 -17.05 -1.14 -9.49
N ASP A 119 -17.64 -2.22 -9.97
CA ASP A 119 -18.11 -3.34 -9.16
C ASP A 119 -16.96 -4.32 -8.88
N ALA A 120 -16.51 -4.39 -7.63
CA ALA A 120 -15.44 -5.30 -7.21
C ALA A 120 -15.83 -6.78 -7.14
N THR A 121 -17.12 -7.10 -7.36
CA THR A 121 -17.64 -8.48 -7.46
C THR A 121 -17.68 -8.98 -8.91
N ASP A 122 -17.72 -8.06 -9.88
CA ASP A 122 -17.58 -8.39 -11.30
C ASP A 122 -16.11 -8.64 -11.65
N VAL A 123 -15.82 -9.72 -12.38
CA VAL A 123 -14.44 -10.16 -12.65
C VAL A 123 -13.68 -9.15 -13.51
N HIS A 124 -14.34 -8.55 -14.51
CA HIS A 124 -13.70 -7.61 -15.41
C HIS A 124 -13.41 -6.29 -14.69
N GLN A 125 -14.40 -5.75 -13.98
CA GLN A 125 -14.26 -4.51 -13.22
C GLN A 125 -13.32 -4.66 -12.01
N ALA A 126 -13.29 -5.81 -11.34
CA ALA A 126 -12.29 -6.11 -10.32
C ALA A 126 -10.86 -6.13 -10.89
N THR A 127 -10.68 -6.55 -12.14
CA THR A 127 -9.37 -6.49 -12.82
C THR A 127 -8.97 -5.04 -13.08
N GLN A 128 -9.91 -4.19 -13.50
CA GLN A 128 -9.68 -2.76 -13.68
C GLN A 128 -9.36 -2.04 -12.36
N LEU A 129 -10.08 -2.37 -11.28
CA LEU A 129 -9.78 -1.89 -9.92
C LEU A 129 -8.36 -2.29 -9.51
N PHE A 130 -7.99 -3.56 -9.71
CA PHE A 130 -6.67 -4.06 -9.37
C PHE A 130 -5.56 -3.33 -10.16
N ALA A 131 -5.76 -3.09 -11.46
CA ALA A 131 -4.83 -2.32 -12.28
C ALA A 131 -4.67 -0.88 -11.77
N TRP A 132 -5.77 -0.20 -11.44
CA TRP A 132 -5.74 1.16 -10.89
C TRP A 132 -5.01 1.22 -9.53
N LEU A 133 -5.28 0.27 -8.64
CA LEU A 133 -4.62 0.19 -7.34
C LEU A 133 -3.12 -0.12 -7.46
N GLY A 134 -2.73 -0.95 -8.43
CA GLY A 134 -1.31 -1.18 -8.72
C GLY A 134 -0.60 0.06 -9.26
N PHE A 135 -1.29 0.89 -10.05
CA PHE A 135 -0.77 2.22 -10.44
C PHE A 135 -0.63 3.13 -9.21
N LEU A 136 -1.65 3.19 -8.36
CA LEU A 136 -1.65 4.02 -7.15
C LEU A 136 -0.51 3.63 -6.20
N GLU A 137 -0.32 2.33 -5.96
CA GLU A 137 0.79 1.78 -5.18
C GLU A 137 2.14 2.30 -5.68
N ARG A 138 2.38 2.24 -7.00
CA ARG A 138 3.64 2.72 -7.60
C ARG A 138 3.83 4.22 -7.45
N VAL A 139 2.77 5.00 -7.65
CA VAL A 139 2.82 6.46 -7.44
C VAL A 139 3.20 6.77 -5.99
N LEU A 140 2.61 6.07 -5.01
CA LEU A 140 2.90 6.27 -3.59
C LEU A 140 4.35 5.91 -3.26
N LEU A 141 4.83 4.75 -3.74
CA LEU A 141 6.22 4.34 -3.53
C LEU A 141 7.24 5.32 -4.12
N ALA A 142 6.95 5.87 -5.32
CA ALA A 142 7.87 6.79 -6.00
C ALA A 142 7.81 8.23 -5.48
N THR A 143 6.72 8.63 -4.81
CA THR A 143 6.45 10.02 -4.42
C THR A 143 6.86 10.30 -2.98
N GLN A 144 7.56 11.41 -2.75
CA GLN A 144 7.97 11.79 -1.39
C GLN A 144 6.78 12.19 -0.52
N SER A 145 6.86 11.88 0.77
CA SER A 145 5.79 12.10 1.74
C SER A 145 5.36 13.56 1.87
N ASP A 146 6.27 14.52 1.72
CA ASP A 146 5.97 15.95 1.76
C ASP A 146 5.12 16.42 0.57
N VAL A 147 5.29 15.80 -0.60
CA VAL A 147 4.42 16.01 -1.76
C VAL A 147 3.03 15.40 -1.49
N CYS A 148 2.97 14.16 -0.98
CA CYS A 148 1.72 13.50 -0.57
C CYS A 148 0.95 14.32 0.49
N ALA A 149 1.66 14.98 1.41
CA ALA A 149 1.05 15.79 2.46
C ALA A 149 0.14 16.92 1.96
N GLN A 150 0.37 17.38 0.72
CA GLN A 150 -0.41 18.45 0.11
C GLN A 150 -1.86 18.07 -0.18
N VAL A 151 -2.19 16.77 -0.19
CA VAL A 151 -3.58 16.29 -0.37
C VAL A 151 -4.23 15.81 0.93
N PHE A 152 -3.49 15.60 2.03
CA PHE A 152 -4.05 15.07 3.28
C PHE A 152 -5.11 15.97 3.92
N HIS A 153 -5.03 17.29 3.70
CA HIS A 153 -6.02 18.25 4.19
C HIS A 153 -7.30 18.34 3.35
N ASN A 154 -7.36 17.62 2.22
CA ASN A 154 -8.51 17.67 1.33
C ASN A 154 -9.61 16.73 1.82
N SER A 155 -10.85 17.20 1.92
CA SER A 155 -11.99 16.34 2.28
C SER A 155 -12.17 15.16 1.32
N MET A 156 -11.74 15.29 0.07
CA MET A 156 -11.74 14.19 -0.89
C MET A 156 -10.77 13.07 -0.50
N TYR A 157 -9.66 13.38 0.16
CA TYR A 157 -8.68 12.38 0.59
C TYR A 157 -9.25 11.49 1.69
N ALA A 158 -9.84 12.07 2.74
CA ALA A 158 -10.55 11.30 3.77
C ALA A 158 -11.73 10.51 3.17
N GLY A 159 -12.45 11.09 2.20
CA GLY A 159 -13.51 10.42 1.45
C GLY A 159 -13.02 9.21 0.65
N MET A 160 -11.85 9.32 0.00
CA MET A 160 -11.19 8.23 -0.73
C MET A 160 -10.83 7.08 0.22
N LEU A 161 -10.15 7.38 1.33
CA LEU A 161 -9.79 6.39 2.35
C LEU A 161 -11.01 5.65 2.89
N THR A 162 -12.10 6.39 3.18
CA THR A 162 -13.37 5.81 3.63
C THR A 162 -13.94 4.83 2.60
N LYS A 163 -13.88 5.16 1.30
CA LYS A 163 -14.35 4.28 0.23
C LYS A 163 -13.48 3.03 0.09
N MET A 164 -12.17 3.18 0.17
CA MET A 164 -11.21 2.06 0.16
C MET A 164 -11.53 1.06 1.28
N LEU A 165 -11.74 1.55 2.51
CA LEU A 165 -12.08 0.71 3.65
C LEU A 165 -13.43 0.01 3.48
N ARG A 166 -14.46 0.70 2.97
CA ARG A 166 -15.77 0.06 2.69
C ARG A 166 -15.65 -1.05 1.66
N LEU A 167 -14.81 -0.86 0.64
CA LEU A 167 -14.64 -1.82 -0.44
C LEU A 167 -14.05 -3.16 0.04
N LEU A 168 -13.31 -3.17 1.16
CA LEU A 168 -12.80 -4.40 1.78
C LEU A 168 -13.90 -5.42 2.12
N SER A 169 -15.13 -4.97 2.35
CA SER A 169 -16.27 -5.85 2.65
C SER A 169 -16.85 -6.56 1.42
N VAL A 170 -16.56 -6.08 0.20
CA VAL A 170 -17.26 -6.50 -1.03
C VAL A 170 -16.32 -6.62 -2.23
N CYS A 171 -15.11 -7.13 -2.03
CA CYS A 171 -14.13 -7.26 -3.10
C CYS A 171 -13.51 -8.65 -3.23
N SER A 172 -13.00 -8.96 -4.43
CA SER A 172 -12.15 -10.15 -4.64
C SER A 172 -10.87 -10.11 -3.79
N THR A 173 -10.26 -11.27 -3.53
CA THR A 173 -9.01 -11.38 -2.75
C THR A 173 -7.84 -10.55 -3.31
N LYS A 174 -7.76 -10.39 -4.64
CA LYS A 174 -6.71 -9.58 -5.28
C LYS A 174 -6.89 -8.09 -4.97
N VAL A 175 -8.11 -7.59 -5.16
CA VAL A 175 -8.46 -6.19 -4.86
C VAL A 175 -8.31 -5.92 -3.36
N PHE A 176 -8.73 -6.88 -2.53
CA PHE A 176 -8.59 -6.84 -1.08
C PHE A 176 -7.15 -6.60 -0.63
N ALA A 177 -6.19 -7.36 -1.17
CA ALA A 177 -4.77 -7.18 -0.86
C ALA A 177 -4.24 -5.83 -1.38
N ALA A 178 -4.56 -5.46 -2.62
CA ALA A 178 -4.08 -4.23 -3.24
C ALA A 178 -4.56 -2.95 -2.51
N ILE A 179 -5.84 -2.92 -2.10
CA ILE A 179 -6.39 -1.82 -1.28
C ILE A 179 -5.64 -1.71 0.03
N THR A 180 -5.40 -2.83 0.70
CA THR A 180 -4.75 -2.86 2.01
C THR A 180 -3.32 -2.36 1.93
N VAL A 181 -2.59 -2.73 0.87
CA VAL A 181 -1.24 -2.21 0.60
C VAL A 181 -1.28 -0.69 0.39
N CYS A 182 -2.20 -0.19 -0.42
CA CYS A 182 -2.34 1.25 -0.63
C CYS A 182 -2.70 2.00 0.67
N LEU A 183 -3.60 1.46 1.50
CA LEU A 183 -3.93 2.04 2.81
C LEU A 183 -2.71 2.11 3.73
N ALA A 184 -1.89 1.05 3.78
CA ALA A 184 -0.66 1.03 4.56
C ALA A 184 0.39 2.05 4.04
N LEU A 185 0.48 2.24 2.73
CA LEU A 185 1.35 3.25 2.11
C LEU A 185 0.89 4.67 2.44
N PHE A 186 -0.41 4.95 2.31
CA PHE A 186 -0.97 6.24 2.73
C PHE A 186 -0.71 6.54 4.20
N HIS A 187 -0.94 5.56 5.09
CA HIS A 187 -0.62 5.69 6.52
C HIS A 187 0.87 6.00 6.74
N SER A 188 1.75 5.36 5.98
CA SER A 188 3.20 5.60 6.07
C SER A 188 3.56 7.05 5.75
N HIS A 189 3.05 7.59 4.63
CA HIS A 189 3.26 9.00 4.28
C HIS A 189 2.63 9.97 5.30
N GLU A 190 1.43 9.68 5.79
CA GLU A 190 0.79 10.48 6.84
C GLU A 190 1.69 10.56 8.07
N ARG A 191 2.19 9.42 8.54
CA ARG A 191 3.04 9.32 9.72
C ARG A 191 4.35 10.09 9.56
N GLU A 192 5.01 9.98 8.41
CA GLU A 192 6.23 10.74 8.12
C GLU A 192 6.00 12.25 8.14
N CYS A 193 4.78 12.68 7.82
CA CYS A 193 4.36 14.08 7.86
C CYS A 193 3.75 14.52 9.20
N GLY A 194 3.75 13.65 10.22
CA GLY A 194 3.11 13.92 11.51
C GLY A 194 1.58 14.10 11.41
N ARG A 195 0.94 13.43 10.45
CA ARG A 195 -0.51 13.38 10.24
C ARG A 195 -1.05 12.00 10.59
N THR A 196 -2.34 11.94 10.89
CA THR A 196 -3.04 10.71 11.28
C THR A 196 -4.48 10.75 10.75
N VAL A 197 -4.66 11.01 9.45
CA VAL A 197 -5.99 11.12 8.85
C VAL A 197 -6.65 9.74 8.78
N LEU A 198 -5.93 8.72 8.32
CA LEU A 198 -6.48 7.37 8.23
C LEU A 198 -6.84 6.81 9.62
N VAL A 199 -5.89 6.80 10.55
CA VAL A 199 -6.12 6.22 11.89
C VAL A 199 -6.95 7.15 12.79
N GLY A 200 -6.59 8.42 12.87
CA GLY A 200 -7.13 9.36 13.87
C GLY A 200 -8.38 10.14 13.42
N GLU A 201 -8.76 10.08 12.15
CA GLU A 201 -9.98 10.72 11.65
C GLU A 201 -10.91 9.69 11.01
N VAL A 202 -10.46 9.01 9.95
CA VAL A 202 -11.30 8.10 9.16
C VAL A 202 -11.72 6.87 9.96
N LEU A 203 -10.80 6.15 10.60
CA LEU A 203 -11.14 4.97 11.39
C LEU A 203 -12.00 5.30 12.62
N HIS A 204 -11.83 6.50 13.20
CA HIS A 204 -12.65 6.96 14.32
C HIS A 204 -14.12 7.18 13.90
N ASP A 205 -14.34 7.78 12.73
CA ASP A 205 -15.67 8.14 12.25
C ASP A 205 -16.40 7.00 11.53
N MET A 206 -15.68 6.00 11.03
CA MET A 206 -16.25 4.90 10.28
C MET A 206 -17.12 3.99 11.15
N LYS A 207 -18.32 3.63 10.66
CA LYS A 207 -19.24 2.70 11.33
C LYS A 207 -19.24 1.28 10.73
N ASP A 208 -19.01 1.17 9.43
CA ASP A 208 -19.14 -0.06 8.62
C ASP A 208 -17.91 -0.27 7.73
N GLY A 209 -17.55 -1.52 7.42
CA GLY A 209 -16.42 -1.90 6.54
C GLY A 209 -15.06 -2.00 7.24
N ARG A 210 -14.95 -1.45 8.45
CA ARG A 210 -13.74 -1.48 9.30
C ARG A 210 -13.43 -2.86 9.89
N GLU A 211 -14.45 -3.69 10.05
CA GLU A 211 -14.37 -5.06 10.56
C GLU A 211 -13.51 -5.98 9.69
N HIS A 212 -13.29 -5.62 8.44
CA HIS A 212 -12.44 -6.39 7.51
C HIS A 212 -10.98 -5.94 7.52
N LEU A 213 -10.66 -4.77 8.09
CA LEU A 213 -9.31 -4.21 8.04
C LEU A 213 -8.29 -5.08 8.77
N GLY A 214 -8.63 -5.61 9.95
CA GLY A 214 -7.77 -6.51 10.70
C GLY A 214 -7.42 -7.77 9.90
N GLY A 215 -8.44 -8.47 9.40
CA GLY A 215 -8.26 -9.61 8.49
C GLY A 215 -7.48 -9.28 7.22
N ALA A 216 -7.65 -8.07 6.68
CA ALA A 216 -6.94 -7.63 5.48
C ALA A 216 -5.45 -7.41 5.71
N LEU A 217 -5.08 -6.74 6.80
CA LEU A 217 -3.69 -6.57 7.19
C LEU A 217 -3.02 -7.92 7.48
N LEU A 218 -3.72 -8.83 8.17
CA LEU A 218 -3.23 -10.20 8.39
C LEU A 218 -2.97 -10.92 7.07
N HIS A 219 -3.86 -10.78 6.09
CA HIS A 219 -3.69 -11.38 4.78
C HIS A 219 -2.43 -10.85 4.08
N VAL A 220 -2.23 -9.53 4.06
CA VAL A 220 -1.04 -8.91 3.43
C VAL A 220 0.23 -9.36 4.13
N ILE A 221 0.30 -9.24 5.46
CA ILE A 221 1.46 -9.64 6.26
C ILE A 221 1.83 -11.10 6.00
N ASN A 222 0.85 -12.01 6.09
CA ASN A 222 1.09 -13.44 5.86
C ASN A 222 1.48 -13.74 4.40
N SER A 223 0.94 -13.02 3.42
CA SER A 223 1.25 -13.22 2.00
C SER A 223 2.66 -12.78 1.60
N CYS A 224 3.32 -11.94 2.40
CA CYS A 224 4.66 -11.44 2.11
C CYS A 224 5.76 -12.50 2.28
N GLY A 225 5.48 -13.57 3.04
CA GLY A 225 6.40 -14.69 3.25
C GLY A 225 7.54 -14.40 4.22
N CYS A 226 8.29 -15.46 4.57
CA CYS A 226 9.41 -15.44 5.50
C CYS A 226 10.58 -16.29 4.95
N PRO A 227 11.75 -15.70 4.60
CA PRO A 227 12.01 -14.26 4.55
C PRO A 227 11.19 -13.59 3.44
N CYS A 228 10.88 -12.31 3.64
CA CYS A 228 10.12 -11.53 2.67
C CYS A 228 11.01 -11.16 1.46
N PRO A 229 10.54 -11.34 0.21
CA PRO A 229 11.24 -10.85 -0.97
C PRO A 229 11.48 -9.34 -0.90
N LYS A 230 12.64 -8.87 -1.37
CA LYS A 230 13.08 -7.47 -1.23
C LYS A 230 12.05 -6.47 -1.74
N GLU A 231 11.42 -6.79 -2.86
CA GLU A 231 10.42 -5.95 -3.54
C GLU A 231 9.12 -5.82 -2.74
N ARG A 232 8.90 -6.70 -1.76
CA ARG A 232 7.71 -6.72 -0.89
C ARG A 232 7.99 -6.32 0.55
N VAL A 233 9.25 -6.10 0.93
CA VAL A 233 9.64 -5.67 2.28
C VAL A 233 8.95 -4.37 2.68
N VAL A 234 8.88 -3.39 1.77
CA VAL A 234 8.19 -2.11 2.03
C VAL A 234 6.72 -2.31 2.36
N HIS A 235 6.03 -3.20 1.63
CA HIS A 235 4.62 -3.54 1.86
C HIS A 235 4.42 -4.24 3.20
N LEU A 236 5.31 -5.18 3.54
CA LEU A 236 5.28 -5.87 4.83
C LEU A 236 5.48 -4.89 5.97
N TRP A 237 6.54 -4.08 5.93
CA TRP A 237 6.88 -3.16 7.01
C TRP A 237 5.81 -2.10 7.23
N ASN A 238 5.27 -1.52 6.15
CA ASN A 238 4.18 -0.55 6.24
C ASN A 238 2.90 -1.21 6.81
N SER A 239 2.58 -2.45 6.43
CA SER A 239 1.41 -3.16 6.97
C SER A 239 1.57 -3.50 8.45
N VAL A 240 2.76 -3.95 8.87
CA VAL A 240 3.08 -4.23 10.28
C VAL A 240 3.02 -2.94 11.11
N GLN A 241 3.60 -1.85 10.61
CA GLN A 241 3.56 -0.54 11.27
C GLN A 241 2.12 -0.04 11.40
N PHE A 242 1.33 -0.13 10.32
CA PHE A 242 -0.06 0.31 10.31
C PHE A 242 -0.91 -0.48 11.32
N PHE A 243 -0.76 -1.80 11.37
CA PHE A 243 -1.44 -2.62 12.40
C PHE A 243 -1.04 -2.18 13.82
N GLY A 244 0.27 -1.98 14.07
CA GLY A 244 0.76 -1.54 15.37
C GLY A 244 0.26 -0.17 15.80
N ASP A 245 0.03 0.74 14.86
CA ASP A 245 -0.54 2.07 15.13
C ASP A 245 -2.06 2.02 15.37
N ILE A 246 -2.80 1.15 14.66
CA ILE A 246 -4.20 0.86 14.99
C ILE A 246 -4.32 0.33 16.42
N LEU A 247 -3.46 -0.61 16.83
CA LEU A 247 -3.50 -1.20 18.17
C LEU A 247 -3.13 -0.22 19.29
N ALA A 248 -2.38 0.83 18.97
CA ALA A 248 -1.99 1.86 19.93
C ALA A 248 -3.04 2.96 20.10
N ASP A 249 -3.95 3.11 19.15
CA ASP A 249 -5.06 4.05 19.22
C ASP A 249 -6.28 3.38 19.87
N GLU A 250 -6.81 3.99 20.95
CA GLU A 250 -7.88 3.37 21.74
C GLU A 250 -9.18 3.18 20.93
N ILE A 251 -9.49 4.10 20.02
CA ILE A 251 -10.72 4.06 19.23
C ILE A 251 -10.55 3.12 18.04
N ALA A 252 -9.43 3.21 17.31
CA ALA A 252 -9.16 2.36 16.16
C ALA A 252 -8.85 0.91 16.57
N SER A 253 -8.24 0.68 17.73
CA SER A 253 -7.98 -0.69 18.23
C SER A 253 -9.28 -1.44 18.50
N ALA A 254 -10.37 -0.77 18.91
CA ALA A 254 -11.68 -1.40 19.10
C ALA A 254 -12.25 -2.02 17.81
N LEU A 255 -11.66 -1.72 16.65
CA LEU A 255 -12.06 -2.25 15.34
C LEU A 255 -11.43 -3.62 15.03
N VAL A 256 -10.38 -4.00 15.77
CA VAL A 256 -9.70 -5.28 15.59
C VAL A 256 -10.40 -6.36 16.42
N PHE A 257 -10.84 -7.44 15.77
CA PHE A 257 -11.43 -8.55 16.50
C PHE A 257 -10.38 -9.30 17.33
N VAL A 258 -10.80 -9.81 18.49
CA VAL A 258 -9.96 -10.65 19.35
C VAL A 258 -9.39 -11.86 18.60
N ASN A 259 -10.15 -12.44 17.66
CA ASN A 259 -9.66 -13.55 16.84
C ASN A 259 -8.54 -13.11 15.89
N ASP A 260 -8.67 -11.94 15.27
CA ASP A 260 -7.63 -11.39 14.40
C ASP A 260 -6.36 -11.08 15.21
N LEU A 261 -6.50 -10.55 16.43
CA LEU A 261 -5.36 -10.36 17.34
C LEU A 261 -4.65 -11.69 17.65
N LYS A 262 -5.40 -12.76 17.90
CA LYS A 262 -4.80 -14.08 18.16
C LYS A 262 -3.99 -14.57 16.96
N VAL A 263 -4.53 -14.43 15.75
CA VAL A 263 -3.80 -14.75 14.52
C VAL A 263 -2.56 -13.88 14.37
N LEU A 264 -2.64 -12.59 14.69
CA LEU A 264 -1.50 -11.68 14.69
C LEU A 264 -0.39 -12.13 15.66
N ILE A 265 -0.76 -12.55 16.86
CA ILE A 265 0.19 -13.09 17.86
C ILE A 265 0.85 -14.36 17.33
N ASP A 266 0.08 -15.27 16.74
CA ASP A 266 0.63 -16.50 16.14
C ASP A 266 1.60 -16.18 14.99
N LEU A 267 1.30 -15.17 14.16
CA LEU A 267 2.21 -14.67 13.13
C LEU A 267 3.49 -14.09 13.74
N VAL A 268 3.39 -13.21 14.73
CA VAL A 268 4.56 -12.60 15.39
C VAL A 268 5.47 -13.69 15.98
N ILE A 269 4.90 -14.70 16.64
CA ILE A 269 5.69 -15.81 17.18
C ILE A 269 6.41 -16.57 16.06
N ARG A 270 5.67 -16.96 15.02
CA ARG A 270 6.20 -17.73 13.89
C ARG A 270 7.33 -16.96 13.18
N GLU A 271 7.06 -15.72 12.78
CA GLU A 271 7.99 -14.90 12.01
C GLU A 271 9.25 -14.56 12.81
N CYS A 272 9.14 -14.17 14.08
CA CYS A 272 10.31 -13.90 14.92
C CYS A 272 11.21 -15.13 15.12
N THR A 273 10.62 -16.33 15.11
CA THR A 273 11.34 -17.61 15.23
C THR A 273 11.99 -18.02 13.91
N ASP A 274 11.28 -17.87 12.79
CA ASP A 274 11.69 -18.40 11.49
C ASP A 274 12.67 -17.47 10.75
N LEU A 275 12.68 -16.17 11.06
CA LEU A 275 13.55 -15.20 10.39
C LEU A 275 15.06 -15.52 10.63
N PRO A 276 15.94 -15.27 9.64
CA PRO A 276 17.40 -15.26 9.85
C PRO A 276 17.84 -14.25 10.91
N GLN A 277 18.93 -14.50 11.65
CA GLN A 277 19.34 -13.63 12.77
C GLN A 277 19.58 -12.18 12.33
N GLU A 278 20.16 -12.01 11.15
CA GLU A 278 20.51 -10.74 10.53
C GLU A 278 19.32 -9.98 9.91
N ASP A 279 18.13 -10.60 9.81
CA ASP A 279 17.00 -9.99 9.10
C ASP A 279 16.42 -8.80 9.91
N PRO A 280 16.45 -7.57 9.35
CA PRO A 280 15.97 -6.37 10.04
C PRO A 280 14.45 -6.37 10.28
N THR A 281 13.70 -7.22 9.57
CA THR A 281 12.24 -7.36 9.74
C THR A 281 11.87 -7.84 11.15
N ARG A 282 12.78 -8.56 11.84
CA ARG A 282 12.52 -8.99 13.23
C ARG A 282 12.26 -7.79 14.15
N LEU A 283 12.96 -6.67 13.94
CA LEU A 283 12.71 -5.46 14.73
C LEU A 283 11.26 -4.97 14.56
N ARG A 284 10.71 -5.01 13.34
CA ARG A 284 9.34 -4.58 13.05
C ARG A 284 8.30 -5.44 13.75
N TYR A 285 8.49 -6.76 13.77
CA TYR A 285 7.61 -7.66 14.50
C TYR A 285 7.70 -7.48 16.02
N LEU A 286 8.89 -7.15 16.55
CA LEU A 286 9.04 -6.84 17.98
C LEU A 286 8.42 -5.48 18.35
N GLU A 287 8.53 -4.47 17.49
CA GLU A 287 7.81 -3.20 17.65
C GLU A 287 6.29 -3.44 17.67
N LEU A 288 5.78 -4.28 16.77
CA LEU A 288 4.38 -4.70 16.78
C LEU A 288 4.02 -5.47 18.04
N LEU A 289 4.86 -6.39 18.51
CA LEU A 289 4.64 -7.13 19.76
C LEU A 289 4.51 -6.18 20.95
N GLU A 290 5.34 -5.14 21.02
CA GLU A 290 5.25 -4.12 22.06
C GLU A 290 3.88 -3.43 22.05
N ARG A 291 3.32 -3.15 20.86
CA ARG A 291 1.98 -2.57 20.69
C ARG A 291 0.87 -3.55 21.06
N ILE A 292 1.02 -4.83 20.71
CA ILE A 292 0.07 -5.89 21.11
C ILE A 292 0.00 -5.98 22.63
N LEU A 293 1.14 -6.10 23.32
CA LEU A 293 1.20 -6.24 24.77
C LEU A 293 0.67 -4.99 25.51
N GLY A 294 0.85 -3.81 24.92
CA GLY A 294 0.29 -2.56 25.43
C GLY A 294 -1.19 -2.34 25.15
N SER A 295 -1.80 -3.14 24.26
CA SER A 295 -3.19 -2.96 23.84
C SER A 295 -4.18 -3.57 24.85
N PRO A 296 -5.30 -2.89 25.17
CA PRO A 296 -6.38 -3.47 25.97
C PRO A 296 -6.93 -4.79 25.40
N LEU A 297 -6.82 -4.97 24.07
CA LEU A 297 -7.26 -6.18 23.39
C LEU A 297 -6.49 -7.43 23.81
N TYR A 298 -5.23 -7.32 24.22
CA TYR A 298 -4.46 -8.48 24.67
C TYR A 298 -5.01 -9.05 25.99
N LEU A 299 -5.44 -8.17 26.89
CA LEU A 299 -6.14 -8.57 28.11
C LEU A 299 -7.50 -9.19 27.79
N GLN A 300 -8.25 -8.61 26.85
CA GLN A 300 -9.53 -9.17 26.39
C GLN A 300 -9.33 -10.56 25.76
N ALA A 301 -8.23 -10.76 25.04
CA ALA A 301 -7.81 -12.05 24.48
C ALA A 301 -7.33 -13.06 25.54
N GLN A 302 -7.45 -12.74 26.84
CA GLN A 302 -7.02 -13.56 27.97
C GLN A 302 -5.52 -13.86 27.93
N MET A 303 -4.71 -12.87 27.52
CA MET A 303 -3.26 -13.00 27.39
C MET A 303 -2.87 -14.23 26.56
N TYR A 304 -3.53 -14.38 25.41
CA TYR A 304 -3.33 -15.52 24.51
C TYR A 304 -1.83 -15.73 24.21
N ARG A 305 -1.38 -16.99 24.32
CA ARG A 305 0.01 -17.42 24.08
C ARG A 305 1.07 -16.69 24.95
N LYS A 306 0.69 -16.15 26.11
CA LYS A 306 1.58 -15.49 27.08
C LYS A 306 2.91 -16.24 27.31
N ARG A 307 2.85 -17.54 27.63
CA ARG A 307 4.04 -18.36 27.89
C ARG A 307 4.93 -18.50 26.65
N ASP A 308 4.33 -18.70 25.49
CA ASP A 308 5.07 -18.87 24.24
C ASP A 308 5.78 -17.56 23.86
N LEU A 309 5.16 -16.41 24.10
CA LEU A 309 5.77 -15.09 23.93
C LEU A 309 6.95 -14.86 24.89
N TRP A 310 6.81 -15.26 26.16
CA TRP A 310 7.91 -15.19 27.13
C TRP A 310 9.10 -16.05 26.68
N THR A 311 8.85 -17.33 26.37
CA THR A 311 9.90 -18.25 25.89
C THR A 311 10.56 -17.76 24.60
N LEU A 312 9.79 -17.18 23.67
CA LEU A 312 10.33 -16.56 22.46
C LEU A 312 11.31 -15.43 22.81
N LEU A 313 10.91 -14.50 23.69
CA LEU A 313 11.75 -13.35 24.06
C LEU A 313 13.03 -13.80 24.78
N GLU A 314 12.95 -14.77 25.69
CA GLU A 314 14.13 -15.35 26.36
C GLU A 314 15.06 -16.04 25.35
N SER A 315 14.50 -16.83 24.42
CA SER A 315 15.29 -17.54 23.41
C SER A 315 16.00 -16.57 22.48
N LEU A 316 15.32 -15.52 22.01
CA LEU A 316 15.93 -14.49 21.17
C LEU A 316 16.98 -13.67 21.94
N LEU A 317 16.73 -13.36 23.22
CA LEU A 317 17.70 -12.66 24.06
C LEU A 317 18.97 -13.51 24.27
N GLY A 318 18.81 -14.82 24.47
CA GLY A 318 19.91 -15.77 24.55
C GLY A 318 20.75 -15.80 23.28
N ALA A 319 20.10 -15.99 22.13
CA ALA A 319 20.75 -15.96 20.82
C ALA A 319 21.45 -14.62 20.51
N GLY A 320 20.85 -13.50 20.96
CA GLY A 320 21.43 -12.16 20.84
C GLY A 320 22.59 -11.86 21.79
N ALA A 321 22.85 -12.73 22.78
CA ALA A 321 23.93 -12.58 23.76
C ALA A 321 25.17 -13.43 23.46
N GLU A 322 25.09 -14.33 22.46
CA GLU A 322 26.22 -15.13 21.97
C GLU A 322 27.31 -14.21 21.38
N GLU A 323 28.58 -14.57 21.56
CA GLU A 323 29.73 -13.74 21.13
C GLU A 323 29.79 -13.55 19.60
N ASP A 324 29.31 -14.53 18.85
CA ASP A 324 29.25 -14.59 17.39
C ASP A 324 27.85 -14.27 16.83
N SER A 325 26.94 -13.75 17.67
CA SER A 325 25.58 -13.40 17.25
C SER A 325 25.57 -12.40 16.08
N LEU A 326 24.78 -12.73 15.05
CA LEU A 326 24.53 -11.83 13.92
C LEU A 326 23.31 -10.92 14.14
N MET A 327 22.66 -11.04 15.31
CA MET A 327 21.46 -10.28 15.64
C MET A 327 21.80 -8.80 15.85
N ALA A 328 21.06 -7.94 15.18
CA ALA A 328 21.26 -6.50 15.26
C ALA A 328 21.02 -5.98 16.71
N LYS A 329 21.82 -5.00 17.15
CA LYS A 329 21.81 -4.51 18.54
C LYS A 329 20.47 -3.89 18.96
N ASP A 330 19.82 -3.22 18.03
CA ASP A 330 18.48 -2.65 18.16
C ASP A 330 17.42 -3.73 18.43
N VAL A 331 17.49 -4.89 17.78
CA VAL A 331 16.65 -6.06 18.08
C VAL A 331 16.86 -6.51 19.53
N THR A 332 18.10 -6.76 19.95
CA THR A 332 18.42 -7.16 21.33
C THR A 332 17.96 -6.13 22.36
N ASN A 333 18.15 -4.84 22.06
CA ASN A 333 17.68 -3.75 22.92
C ASN A 333 16.15 -3.70 23.01
N LYS A 334 15.45 -3.92 21.90
CA LYS A 334 13.98 -3.96 21.88
C LYS A 334 13.45 -5.13 22.71
N ILE A 335 14.04 -6.31 22.62
CA ILE A 335 13.68 -7.47 23.45
C ILE A 335 13.83 -7.14 24.94
N LYS A 336 14.97 -6.56 25.34
CA LYS A 336 15.20 -6.11 26.73
C LYS A 336 14.15 -5.09 27.19
N GLN A 337 13.81 -4.13 26.34
CA GLN A 337 12.77 -3.13 26.65
C GLN A 337 11.40 -3.79 26.88
N ILE A 338 11.00 -4.72 26.02
CA ILE A 338 9.72 -5.45 26.15
C ILE A 338 9.70 -6.25 27.45
N LEU A 339 10.75 -7.02 27.72
CA LEU A 339 10.83 -7.82 28.95
C LEU A 339 10.76 -6.93 30.20
N VAL A 340 11.53 -5.84 30.27
CA VAL A 340 11.50 -4.92 31.42
C VAL A 340 10.11 -4.29 31.60
N ARG A 341 9.46 -3.90 30.51
CA ARG A 341 8.18 -3.19 30.56
C ARG A 341 6.99 -4.09 30.86
N TYR A 342 7.03 -5.34 30.40
CA TYR A 342 5.89 -6.26 30.44
C TYR A 342 6.18 -7.56 31.21
N VAL A 343 7.22 -7.59 32.05
CA VAL A 343 7.55 -8.78 32.88
C VAL A 343 6.34 -9.23 33.70
N ASP A 344 5.69 -8.34 34.43
CA ASP A 344 4.53 -8.70 35.29
C ASP A 344 3.32 -9.19 34.48
N LEU A 345 3.26 -8.82 33.20
CA LEU A 345 2.21 -9.29 32.29
C LEU A 345 2.56 -10.68 31.73
N LEU A 346 3.85 -10.99 31.56
CA LEU A 346 4.35 -12.19 30.88
C LEU A 346 4.85 -13.31 31.81
N ASP A 347 5.16 -13.01 33.08
CA ASP A 347 5.38 -13.94 34.19
C ASP A 347 4.03 -14.41 34.77
#